data_AF-A0A534UJ49-F1
#
_entry.id   AF-A0A534UJ49-F1
#
_cell.length_a   1.000
_cell.length_b   1.000
_cell.length_c   1.000
_cell.angle_alpha   90.00
_cell.angle_beta   90.00
_cell.angle_gamma   90.00
#
_symmetry.space_group_name_H-M   'P 1'
#
loop_
_entity.id
_entity.type
_entity.pdbx_description
1 polymer ?
#
loop_
_entity_poly.entity_id
_entity_poly.type
_entity_poly.pdbx_seq_one_letter_code
_entity_poly.pdbx_strand_id
1 'polypeptide(L)'
;MGKDSAPTALIPARRMSLFGTIRAFLLGVISAVVFACGGENFDKIRNIDSAGETIICFGDSLTEGVGAAEGEDYPTVLSRLLASLVANAGLRSN
;
A
#
# COMPACT_ATOMS: atom_id res chain seq x y z
N MET A 1 -17.76 59.01 -44.11
CA MET A 1 -17.46 59.50 -42.74
C MET A 1 -18.08 58.52 -41.76
N GLY A 2 -17.27 57.60 -41.23
CA GLY A 2 -17.57 56.75 -40.07
C GLY A 2 -18.65 55.68 -40.27
N LYS A 3 -18.63 54.55 -39.56
CA LYS A 3 -17.63 53.91 -38.70
C LYS A 3 -18.10 52.46 -38.61
N ASP A 4 -17.18 51.54 -38.78
CA ASP A 4 -16.91 50.43 -37.88
C ASP A 4 -18.13 49.83 -37.17
N SER A 5 -18.54 48.63 -37.57
CA SER A 5 -19.23 47.67 -36.68
C SER A 5 -19.13 46.27 -37.29
N ALA A 6 -17.96 45.64 -37.14
CA ALA A 6 -17.86 44.18 -37.27
C ALA A 6 -18.62 43.56 -36.09
N PRO A 7 -19.52 42.57 -36.30
CA PRO A 7 -20.09 41.84 -35.18
C PRO A 7 -18.99 41.03 -34.49
N THR A 8 -18.75 41.40 -33.24
CA THR A 8 -18.11 40.68 -32.16
C THR A 8 -17.94 39.18 -32.45
N ALA A 9 -16.70 38.75 -32.66
CA ALA A 9 -16.34 37.34 -32.65
C ALA A 9 -16.72 36.75 -31.29
N LEU A 10 -17.81 35.97 -31.28
CA LEU A 10 -18.18 35.13 -30.16
C LEU A 10 -17.07 34.11 -29.94
N ILE A 11 -16.32 34.27 -28.85
CA ILE A 11 -15.36 33.30 -28.35
C ILE A 11 -16.10 31.96 -28.22
N PRO A 12 -15.72 30.89 -28.94
CA PRO A 12 -16.39 29.61 -28.79
C PRO A 12 -16.10 29.10 -27.37
N ALA A 13 -17.12 29.10 -26.52
CA ALA A 13 -17.06 28.45 -25.23
C ALA A 13 -16.64 26.99 -25.48
N ARG A 14 -15.46 26.61 -24.97
CA ARG A 14 -14.90 25.27 -25.08
C ARG A 14 -15.89 24.28 -24.47
N ARG A 15 -16.78 23.73 -25.30
CA ARG A 15 -17.73 22.69 -24.91
C ARG A 15 -16.91 21.44 -24.59
N MET A 16 -16.54 21.29 -23.33
CA MET A 16 -15.93 20.06 -22.84
C MET A 16 -16.91 18.93 -23.09
N SER A 17 -16.49 17.92 -23.86
CA SER A 17 -17.28 16.72 -24.09
C SER A 17 -17.63 16.10 -22.75
N LEU A 18 -18.91 15.85 -22.49
CA LEU A 18 -19.41 15.23 -21.26
C LEU A 18 -18.65 13.92 -20.96
N PHE A 19 -18.30 13.16 -22.01
CA PHE A 19 -17.48 11.95 -21.93
C PHE A 19 -16.06 12.22 -21.41
N GLY A 20 -15.45 13.35 -21.79
CA GLY A 20 -14.15 13.77 -21.29
C GLY A 20 -14.19 14.13 -19.80
N THR A 21 -15.26 14.81 -19.36
CA THR A 21 -15.47 15.14 -17.95
C THR A 21 -15.71 13.89 -17.11
N ILE A 22 -16.54 12.95 -17.58
CA ILE A 22 -16.78 11.67 -16.89
C ILE A 22 -15.50 10.86 -16.80
N ARG A 23 -14.71 10.77 -17.88
CA ARG A 23 -13.43 10.04 -17.88
C ARG A 23 -12.42 10.67 -16.91
N ALA A 24 -12.32 12.00 -16.89
CA ALA A 24 -11.45 12.70 -15.95
C ALA A 24 -11.86 12.47 -14.49
N PHE A 25 -13.17 12.47 -14.21
CA PHE A 25 -13.70 12.18 -12.88
C PHE A 25 -13.41 10.73 -12.45
N LEU A 26 -13.65 9.75 -13.33
CA LEU A 26 -13.36 8.34 -13.05
C LEU A 26 -11.86 8.11 -12.79
N LEU A 27 -10.98 8.73 -13.57
CA LEU A 27 -9.53 8.66 -13.34
C LEU A 27 -9.14 9.29 -11.99
N GLY A 28 -9.79 10.40 -11.61
CA GLY A 28 -9.60 11.03 -10.30
C GLY A 28 -10.03 10.13 -9.14
N VAL A 29 -11.18 9.47 -9.25
CA VAL A 29 -11.68 8.54 -8.22
C VAL A 29 -10.80 7.30 -8.12
N ILE A 30 -10.38 6.70 -9.25
CA ILE A 30 -9.48 5.54 -9.24
C ILE A 30 -8.14 5.92 -8.61
N SER A 31 -7.58 7.06 -8.96
CA SER A 31 -6.36 7.58 -8.33
C SER A 31 -6.54 7.72 -6.82
N ALA A 32 -7.63 8.37 -6.38
CA ALA A 32 -7.93 8.54 -4.96
C ALA A 32 -8.05 7.20 -4.21
N VAL A 33 -8.69 6.19 -4.81
CA VAL A 33 -8.82 4.85 -4.20
C VAL A 33 -7.47 4.15 -4.10
N VAL A 34 -6.61 4.26 -5.12
CA VAL A 34 -5.27 3.65 -5.11
C VAL A 34 -4.37 4.30 -4.06
N PHE A 35 -4.47 5.62 -3.86
CA PHE A 35 -3.71 6.35 -2.84
C PHE A 35 -4.36 6.33 -1.45
N ALA A 36 -5.57 5.78 -1.29
CA ALA A 36 -6.26 5.70 0.00
C ALA A 36 -5.75 4.58 0.91
N CYS A 37 -4.87 3.70 0.42
CA CYS A 37 -4.16 2.72 1.25
C CYS A 37 -3.03 3.41 2.06
N GLY A 38 -3.41 4.28 3.00
CA GLY A 38 -2.50 4.80 4.02
C GLY A 38 -2.26 3.73 5.08
N GLY A 39 -1.07 3.11 5.02
CA GLY A 39 -0.66 2.00 5.88
C GLY A 39 -0.59 2.36 7.37
N GLU A 40 -0.60 1.32 8.20
CA GLU A 40 -0.52 1.44 9.65
C GLU A 40 0.76 2.17 10.07
N ASN A 41 0.68 3.06 11.06
CA ASN A 41 1.84 3.83 11.53
C ASN A 41 2.72 2.95 12.42
N PHE A 42 3.66 2.24 11.82
CA PHE A 42 4.62 1.38 12.52
C PHE A 42 5.86 2.12 13.04
N ASP A 43 5.92 3.45 12.96
CA ASP A 43 7.07 4.27 13.41
C ASP A 43 7.50 4.01 14.87
N LYS A 44 6.58 3.46 15.67
CA LYS A 44 6.79 3.08 17.07
C LYS A 44 7.43 1.71 17.26
N ILE A 45 7.36 0.82 16.27
CA ILE A 45 7.96 -0.52 16.34
C ILE A 45 9.40 -0.39 15.86
N ARG A 46 10.35 -0.45 16.79
CA ARG A 46 11.77 -0.38 16.48
C ARG A 46 12.53 -1.43 17.27
N ASN A 47 13.50 -2.06 16.60
CA ASN A 47 14.47 -2.93 17.25
C ASN A 47 15.64 -2.10 17.80
N ILE A 48 15.37 -1.19 18.75
CA ILE A 48 16.39 -0.34 19.37
C ILE A 48 17.19 -1.14 20.41
N ASP A 49 18.51 -0.90 20.46
CA ASP A 49 19.43 -1.41 21.48
C ASP A 49 19.41 -2.94 21.69
N SER A 50 19.06 -3.71 20.65
CA SER A 50 19.10 -5.18 20.73
C SER A 50 20.53 -5.68 20.87
N ALA A 51 20.84 -6.21 22.04
CA ALA A 51 22.08 -6.93 22.33
C ALA A 51 21.98 -8.45 22.08
N GLY A 52 20.79 -8.95 21.71
CA GLY A 52 20.56 -10.38 21.49
C GLY A 52 20.99 -10.85 20.11
N GLU A 53 21.55 -12.06 20.04
CA GLU A 53 21.91 -12.75 18.78
C GLU A 53 20.74 -13.57 18.19
N THR A 54 19.65 -13.71 18.96
CA THR A 54 18.48 -14.52 18.58
C THR A 54 17.47 -13.69 17.80
N ILE A 55 17.03 -14.21 16.66
CA ILE A 55 15.94 -13.63 15.88
C ILE A 55 14.62 -14.12 16.49
N ILE A 56 13.70 -13.22 16.79
CA ILE A 56 12.36 -13.58 17.30
C ILE A 56 11.32 -13.23 16.23
N CYS A 57 10.56 -14.22 15.78
CA CYS A 57 9.50 -14.05 14.80
C CYS A 57 8.14 -13.90 15.51
N PHE A 58 7.65 -12.67 15.62
CA PHE A 58 6.29 -12.37 16.07
C PHE A 58 5.32 -12.35 14.89
N GLY A 59 4.08 -12.80 15.10
CA GLY A 59 3.04 -12.75 14.09
C GLY A 59 1.80 -13.55 14.47
N ASP A 60 0.99 -13.86 13.47
CA ASP A 60 -0.26 -14.60 13.63
C ASP A 60 -0.07 -16.12 13.37
N SER A 61 -1.16 -16.79 13.01
CA SER A 61 -1.20 -18.20 12.62
C SER A 61 -0.18 -18.61 11.54
N LEU A 62 0.17 -17.71 10.61
CA LEU A 62 1.15 -18.02 9.57
C LEU A 62 2.55 -18.12 10.15
N THR A 63 2.88 -17.23 11.10
CA THR A 63 4.14 -17.29 11.85
C THR A 63 4.15 -18.47 12.78
N GLU A 64 3.03 -18.79 13.45
CA GLU A 64 2.88 -20.00 14.27
C GLU A 64 3.16 -21.30 13.48
N GLY A 65 2.92 -21.29 12.15
CA GLY A 65 3.17 -22.43 11.27
C GLY A 65 1.91 -23.18 10.84
N VAL A 66 0.73 -22.55 10.91
CA VAL A 66 -0.52 -23.16 10.45
C VAL A 66 -0.45 -23.52 8.98
N GLY A 67 -0.66 -24.80 8.66
CA GLY A 67 -0.62 -25.34 7.30
C GLY A 67 0.76 -25.84 6.87
N ALA A 68 1.80 -25.63 7.68
CA ALA A 68 3.11 -26.24 7.46
C ALA A 68 3.19 -27.63 8.11
N ALA A 69 4.02 -28.51 7.52
CA ALA A 69 4.42 -29.74 8.20
C ALA A 69 5.38 -29.42 9.36
N GLU A 70 5.59 -30.39 10.25
CA GLU A 70 6.51 -30.22 11.38
C GLU A 70 7.91 -29.80 10.91
N GLY A 71 8.37 -28.65 11.40
CA GLY A 71 9.67 -28.07 11.06
C GLY A 71 9.74 -27.44 9.66
N GLU A 72 8.63 -27.28 8.96
CA GLU A 72 8.54 -26.61 7.66
C GLU A 72 7.87 -25.23 7.76
N ASP A 73 7.61 -24.75 8.98
CA ASP A 73 7.24 -23.36 9.22
C ASP A 73 8.39 -22.41 8.86
N TYR A 74 8.06 -21.20 8.43
CA TYR A 74 9.09 -20.30 7.92
C TYR A 74 10.13 -19.92 8.99
N PRO A 75 9.81 -19.71 10.29
CA PRO A 75 10.83 -19.46 11.30
C PRO A 75 11.85 -20.61 11.42
N THR A 76 11.39 -21.85 11.40
CA THR A 76 12.28 -23.03 11.41
C THR A 76 13.15 -23.09 10.17
N VAL A 77 12.58 -22.88 8.98
CA VAL A 77 13.35 -22.85 7.71
C VAL A 77 14.36 -21.70 7.72
N LEU A 78 13.98 -20.52 8.20
CA LEU A 78 14.83 -19.35 8.32
C LEU A 78 16.05 -19.62 9.22
N SER A 79 15.87 -20.34 10.34
CA SER A 79 16.97 -20.73 11.22
C SER A 79 18.02 -21.55 10.48
N ARG A 80 17.59 -22.53 9.67
CA ARG A 80 18.48 -23.37 8.87
C ARG A 80 19.21 -22.57 7.80
N LEU A 81 18.50 -21.67 7.11
CA LEU A 81 19.07 -20.83 6.05
C LEU A 81 20.13 -19.85 6.57
N LEU A 82 19.89 -19.27 7.75
CA LEU A 82 20.78 -18.29 8.36
C LEU A 82 21.83 -18.91 9.28
N ALA A 83 21.77 -20.22 9.53
CA ALA A 83 22.56 -20.91 10.56
C ALA A 83 22.56 -20.14 11.90
N SER A 84 21.42 -19.55 12.26
CA SER A 84 21.24 -18.65 13.40
C SER A 84 20.04 -19.10 14.24
N LEU A 85 20.05 -18.77 15.54
CA LEU A 85 18.93 -19.11 16.41
C LEU A 85 17.71 -18.24 16.06
N VAL A 86 16.60 -18.89 15.70
CA VAL A 86 15.32 -18.24 15.43
C VAL A 86 14.27 -18.82 16.37
N ALA A 87 13.64 -17.97 17.16
CA ALA A 87 12.54 -18.32 18.05
C ALA A 87 11.20 -17.94 17.41
N ASN A 88 10.31 -18.91 17.24
CA ASN A 88 8.96 -18.68 16.77
C ASN A 88 8.07 -18.23 17.95
N ALA A 89 7.53 -17.02 17.85
CA ALA A 89 6.60 -16.43 18.82
C ALA A 89 5.25 -16.06 18.16
N GLY A 90 4.90 -16.73 17.06
CA GLY A 90 3.62 -16.56 16.38
C GLY A 90 2.45 -17.09 17.21
N LEU A 91 1.33 -16.37 17.19
CA LEU A 91 0.10 -16.76 17.89
C LEU A 91 -1.07 -16.73 16.91
N ARG A 92 -1.71 -17.88 16.70
CA ARG A 92 -3.04 -17.90 16.11
C ARG A 92 -4.01 -17.10 16.96
N SER A 93 -4.74 -16.19 16.33
CA SER A 93 -5.97 -15.66 16.91
C SER A 93 -7.02 -16.77 16.92
N ASN A 94 -7.52 -17.12 18.11
CA ASN A 94 -8.63 -18.05 18.28
C ASN A 94 -9.98 -17.38 18.01
#